data_AF-A0ABD0WU50-F1
#
_entry.id   AF-A0ABD0WU50-F1
#
_cell.length_a   1.000
_cell.length_b   1.000
_cell.length_c   1.000
_cell.angle_alpha   90.00
_cell.angle_beta   90.00
_cell.angle_gamma   90.00
#
_symmetry.space_group_name_H-M   'P 1'
#
loop_
_entity.id
_entity.type
_entity.pdbx_description
1 polymer ?
#
loop_
_entity_poly.entity_id
_entity_poly.type
_entity_poly.pdbx_seq_one_letter_code
_entity_poly.pdbx_strand_id
1 'polypeptide(L)'
;MSTRETTVYTVLEVLIGIACCLGNVPVIWAVWSSISLRETTFCFMLSLAVADFLVGFVAVPFAVLVDGRVQTSFNGCVFISCIVIMLTMASILSLLAISVDRYLRVIIPLRYKKTVTERRSWLAVGICWFLAIILSSPPMIGWNRHENFDLRNSSIKCRFTDVIPMSYMVYFNFFLCTSHHC
;
A
#
# COMPACT_ATOMS: atom_id res chain seq x y z
N MET A 1 17.21 -7.17 -19.90
CA MET A 1 16.41 -8.20 -19.23
C MET A 1 16.09 -9.27 -20.24
N SER A 2 16.55 -10.50 -19.98
CA SER A 2 16.29 -11.66 -20.84
C SER A 2 14.80 -12.02 -20.77
N THR A 3 14.21 -12.53 -21.85
CA THR A 3 12.80 -13.00 -21.90
C THR A 3 12.48 -14.02 -20.80
N ARG A 4 13.49 -14.77 -20.34
CA ARG A 4 13.38 -15.69 -19.21
C ARG A 4 13.19 -14.97 -17.87
N GLU A 5 13.92 -13.88 -17.65
CA GLU A 5 13.84 -13.08 -16.41
C GLU A 5 12.47 -12.40 -16.28
N THR A 6 11.95 -11.83 -17.37
CA THR A 6 10.62 -11.21 -17.37
C THR A 6 9.54 -12.25 -17.11
N THR A 7 9.66 -13.45 -17.71
CA THR A 7 8.68 -14.53 -17.47
C THR A 7 8.68 -14.99 -16.03
N VAL A 8 9.86 -15.18 -15.43
CA VAL A 8 9.98 -15.55 -14.00
C VAL A 8 9.40 -14.46 -13.10
N TYR A 9 9.71 -13.19 -13.38
CA TYR A 9 9.18 -12.05 -12.65
C TYR A 9 7.64 -11.99 -12.70
N THR A 10 7.06 -12.06 -13.89
CA THR A 10 5.60 -12.07 -14.08
C THR A 10 4.92 -13.24 -13.34
N VAL A 11 5.49 -14.45 -13.41
CA VAL A 11 4.94 -15.61 -12.71
C VAL A 11 4.98 -15.41 -11.20
N LEU A 12 6.09 -14.91 -10.66
CA LEU A 12 6.21 -14.61 -9.23
C LEU A 12 5.22 -13.53 -8.79
N GLU A 13 5.07 -12.43 -9.54
CA GLU A 13 4.10 -11.38 -9.22
C GLU A 13 2.67 -11.93 -9.18
N VAL A 14 2.27 -12.74 -10.18
CA VAL A 14 0.94 -13.37 -10.22
C VAL A 14 0.73 -14.29 -9.02
N LEU A 15 1.72 -15.10 -8.67
CA LEU A 15 1.63 -15.98 -7.49
C LEU A 15 1.49 -15.18 -6.19
N ILE A 16 2.26 -14.10 -6.04
CA ILE A 16 2.15 -13.19 -4.89
C ILE A 16 0.75 -12.55 -4.86
N GLY A 17 0.24 -12.06 -5.98
CA GLY A 17 -1.10 -11.47 -6.04
C GLY A 17 -2.21 -12.44 -5.65
N ILE A 18 -2.14 -13.69 -6.14
CA ILE A 18 -3.07 -14.75 -5.74
C ILE A 18 -2.96 -15.03 -4.24
N ALA A 19 -1.74 -15.15 -3.72
CA ALA A 19 -1.51 -15.38 -2.29
C ALA A 19 -2.05 -14.24 -1.42
N CYS A 20 -1.85 -12.98 -1.83
CA CYS A 20 -2.39 -11.80 -1.15
C CYS A 20 -3.93 -11.83 -1.11
N CYS A 21 -4.58 -12.16 -2.24
CA CYS A 21 -6.03 -12.27 -2.29
C CYS A 21 -6.54 -13.41 -1.40
N LEU A 22 -6.00 -14.62 -1.55
CA LEU A 22 -6.42 -15.80 -0.81
C LEU A 22 -6.08 -15.72 0.68
N GLY A 23 -5.02 -15.02 1.07
CA GLY A 23 -4.64 -14.81 2.46
C GLY A 23 -5.53 -13.80 3.18
N ASN A 24 -5.97 -12.75 2.49
CA ASN A 24 -6.71 -11.65 3.10
C ASN A 24 -8.24 -11.81 3.04
N VAL A 25 -8.79 -12.51 2.04
CA VAL A 25 -10.24 -12.78 1.95
C VAL A 25 -10.77 -13.52 3.20
N PRO A 26 -10.13 -14.59 3.70
CA PRO A 26 -10.56 -15.26 4.93
C PRO A 26 -10.48 -14.35 6.16
N VAL A 27 -9.51 -13.43 6.21
CA VAL A 27 -9.37 -12.46 7.30
C VAL A 27 -10.56 -11.50 7.28
N ILE A 28 -10.91 -10.94 6.12
CA ILE A 28 -12.09 -10.08 5.95
C ILE A 28 -13.36 -10.85 6.35
N TRP A 29 -13.51 -12.09 5.87
CA TRP A 29 -14.65 -12.94 6.19
C TRP A 29 -14.75 -13.25 7.69
N ALA A 30 -13.64 -13.60 8.33
CA ALA A 30 -13.60 -13.92 9.76
C ALA A 30 -14.00 -12.70 10.61
N VAL A 31 -13.51 -11.51 10.25
CA VAL A 31 -13.88 -10.26 10.93
C VAL A 31 -15.37 -9.94 10.75
N TRP A 32 -15.92 -10.14 9.55
CA TRP A 32 -17.36 -9.95 9.31
C TRP A 32 -18.24 -10.98 10.02
N SER A 33 -17.79 -12.23 10.11
CA SER A 33 -18.55 -13.30 10.76
C SER A 33 -18.51 -13.21 12.29
N SER A 34 -17.52 -12.51 12.87
CA SER A 34 -17.40 -12.34 14.32
C SER A 34 -18.25 -11.17 14.85
N ILE A 35 -19.51 -11.44 15.20
CA ILE A 35 -20.39 -10.51 15.94
C ILE A 35 -19.89 -10.22 17.38
N SER A 36 -19.07 -11.12 17.93
CA SER A 36 -18.73 -11.18 19.36
C SER A 36 -17.47 -10.40 19.76
N LEU A 37 -16.64 -9.98 18.82
CA LEU A 37 -15.33 -9.38 19.12
C LEU A 37 -15.37 -7.92 18.67
N ARG A 38 -16.01 -7.08 19.47
CA ARG A 38 -16.20 -5.65 19.19
C ARG A 38 -15.03 -4.82 19.70
N GLU A 39 -13.81 -5.29 19.41
CA GLU A 39 -12.56 -4.67 19.83
C GLU A 39 -12.06 -3.71 18.75
N THR A 40 -11.50 -2.60 19.20
CA THR A 40 -10.97 -1.49 18.39
C THR A 40 -9.90 -1.92 17.39
N THR A 41 -9.25 -3.06 17.62
CA THR A 41 -8.21 -3.65 16.77
C THR A 41 -8.75 -4.21 15.45
N PHE A 42 -10.03 -4.63 15.37
CA PHE A 42 -10.57 -5.22 14.13
C PHE A 42 -10.70 -4.23 12.99
N CYS A 43 -10.93 -2.94 13.29
CA CYS A 43 -10.98 -1.90 12.27
C CYS A 43 -9.64 -1.78 11.54
N PHE A 44 -8.52 -1.87 12.27
CA PHE A 44 -7.18 -1.83 11.69
C PHE A 44 -6.83 -3.13 10.96
N MET A 45 -7.23 -4.30 11.50
CA MET A 45 -7.07 -5.59 10.79
C MET A 45 -7.85 -5.61 9.48
N LEU A 46 -9.08 -5.07 9.46
CA LEU A 46 -9.90 -4.98 8.26
C LEU A 46 -9.29 -4.00 7.25
N SER A 47 -8.83 -2.83 7.71
CA SER A 47 -8.12 -1.86 6.86
C SER A 47 -6.90 -2.48 6.18
N LEU A 48 -6.08 -3.21 6.95
CA LEU A 48 -4.91 -3.92 6.45
C LEU A 48 -5.30 -4.98 5.41
N ALA A 49 -6.27 -5.85 5.74
CA ALA A 49 -6.70 -6.92 4.84
C ALA A 49 -7.31 -6.37 3.53
N VAL A 50 -8.04 -5.25 3.59
CA VAL A 50 -8.56 -4.56 2.40
C VAL A 50 -7.43 -3.97 1.57
N ALA A 51 -6.43 -3.34 2.19
CA ALA A 51 -5.27 -2.79 1.48
C ALA A 51 -4.49 -3.89 0.75
N ASP A 52 -4.16 -4.99 1.44
CA ASP A 52 -3.41 -6.12 0.87
C ASP A 52 -4.22 -6.85 -0.22
N PHE A 53 -5.54 -6.99 -0.05
CA PHE A 53 -6.41 -7.50 -1.10
C PHE A 53 -6.39 -6.60 -2.34
N LEU A 54 -6.47 -5.28 -2.17
CA LEU A 54 -6.41 -4.33 -3.30
C LEU A 54 -5.05 -4.35 -4.01
N VAL A 55 -3.94 -4.60 -3.29
CA VAL A 55 -2.62 -4.81 -3.92
C VAL A 55 -2.66 -6.04 -4.83
N GLY A 56 -3.14 -7.18 -4.32
CA GLY A 56 -3.22 -8.42 -5.11
C GLY A 56 -4.21 -8.35 -6.26
N PHE A 57 -5.34 -7.65 -6.08
CA PHE A 57 -6.42 -7.58 -7.05
C PHE A 57 -6.26 -6.48 -8.11
N VAL A 58 -5.67 -5.33 -7.74
CA VAL A 58 -5.53 -4.17 -8.64
C VAL A 58 -4.08 -3.99 -9.06
N ALA A 59 -3.15 -3.87 -8.11
CA ALA A 59 -1.78 -3.52 -8.46
C ALA A 59 -1.07 -4.61 -9.27
N VAL A 60 -1.21 -5.88 -8.87
CA VAL A 60 -0.55 -7.01 -9.54
C VAL A 60 -1.04 -7.20 -10.99
N PRO A 61 -2.36 -7.28 -11.30
CA PRO A 61 -2.81 -7.41 -12.68
C PRO A 61 -2.42 -6.21 -13.54
N PHE A 62 -2.45 -5.00 -12.99
CA PHE A 62 -1.97 -3.81 -13.70
C PHE A 62 -0.47 -3.88 -13.97
N ALA A 63 0.36 -4.30 -13.02
CA ALA A 63 1.80 -4.48 -13.22
C ALA A 63 2.08 -5.48 -14.37
N VAL A 64 1.38 -6.62 -14.39
CA VAL A 64 1.52 -7.65 -15.44
C VAL A 64 1.07 -7.15 -16.82
N LEU A 65 -0.02 -6.36 -16.89
CA LEU A 65 -0.47 -5.75 -18.15
C LEU A 65 0.55 -4.76 -18.71
N VAL A 66 1.27 -4.09 -17.82
CA VAL A 66 2.20 -3.00 -18.10
C VAL A 66 3.62 -3.51 -18.38
N ASP A 67 4.02 -4.68 -17.85
CA ASP A 67 5.38 -5.26 -17.91
C ASP A 67 5.77 -5.87 -19.29
N GLY A 68 5.24 -5.32 -20.39
CA GLY A 68 5.83 -5.52 -21.72
C GLY A 68 4.93 -6.06 -22.81
N ARG A 69 3.62 -6.21 -22.58
CA ARG A 69 2.66 -6.48 -23.67
C ARG A 69 1.91 -5.22 -24.14
N VAL A 70 1.69 -4.26 -23.25
CA VAL A 70 0.98 -3.01 -23.57
C VAL A 70 1.92 -1.83 -23.40
N GLN A 71 2.02 -1.10 -24.49
CA GLN A 71 2.63 0.20 -24.59
C GLN A 71 1.83 1.23 -23.74
N THR A 72 2.32 1.64 -22.56
CA THR A 72 1.56 2.53 -21.65
C THR A 72 2.02 3.98 -21.70
N SER A 73 1.12 4.91 -21.36
CA SER A 73 1.47 6.32 -21.17
C SER A 73 2.29 6.51 -19.90
N PHE A 74 3.15 7.54 -19.88
CA PHE A 74 3.92 7.94 -18.70
C PHE A 74 3.01 8.17 -17.49
N ASN A 75 1.91 8.92 -17.69
CA ASN A 75 0.95 9.21 -16.62
C ASN A 75 0.30 7.95 -16.04
N GLY A 76 -0.02 6.95 -16.87
CA GLY A 76 -0.55 5.67 -16.39
C GLY A 76 0.46 4.91 -15.52
N CYS A 77 1.73 4.91 -15.92
CA CYS A 77 2.81 4.29 -15.16
C CYS A 77 3.04 4.96 -13.79
N VAL A 78 3.08 6.29 -13.76
CA VAL A 78 3.22 7.07 -12.52
C VAL A 78 2.00 6.80 -11.62
N PHE A 79 0.79 6.77 -12.17
CA PHE A 79 -0.45 6.54 -11.41
C PHE A 79 -0.45 5.17 -10.72
N ILE A 80 -0.10 4.10 -11.45
CA ILE A 80 -0.02 2.74 -10.88
C ILE A 80 1.06 2.68 -9.81
N SER A 81 2.23 3.28 -10.06
CA SER A 81 3.32 3.36 -9.09
C SER A 81 2.87 4.06 -7.80
N CYS A 82 2.13 5.18 -7.91
CA CYS A 82 1.55 5.88 -6.78
C CYS A 82 0.52 5.03 -6.01
N ILE A 83 -0.32 4.26 -6.70
CA ILE A 83 -1.27 3.34 -6.04
C ILE A 83 -0.53 2.29 -5.22
N VAL A 84 0.53 1.68 -5.77
CA VAL A 84 1.35 0.69 -5.05
C VAL A 84 1.94 1.30 -3.79
N ILE A 85 2.52 2.51 -3.91
CA ILE A 85 3.10 3.23 -2.79
C ILE A 85 2.04 3.57 -1.73
N MET A 86 0.86 4.04 -2.15
CA MET A 86 -0.26 4.38 -1.28
C MET A 86 -0.74 3.16 -0.48
N LEU A 87 -0.97 2.02 -1.14
CA LEU A 87 -1.44 0.79 -0.49
C LEU A 87 -0.40 0.23 0.48
N THR A 88 0.89 0.31 0.11
CA THR A 88 2.00 -0.07 0.99
C THR A 88 2.02 0.81 2.24
N MET A 89 1.85 2.13 2.09
CA MET A 89 1.77 3.06 3.22
C MET A 89 0.57 2.82 4.12
N ALA A 90 -0.61 2.58 3.53
CA ALA A 90 -1.81 2.27 4.29
C ALA A 90 -1.63 1.00 5.16
N SER A 91 -0.93 -0.01 4.62
CA SER A 91 -0.64 -1.26 5.32
C SER A 91 0.33 -1.05 6.49
N ILE A 92 1.42 -0.32 6.26
CA ILE A 92 2.41 0.00 7.31
C ILE A 92 1.78 0.82 8.44
N LEU A 93 1.02 1.87 8.10
CA LEU A 93 0.32 2.69 9.10
C LEU A 93 -0.73 1.88 9.88
N SER A 94 -1.42 0.95 9.22
CA SER A 94 -2.35 0.03 9.89
C SER A 94 -1.62 -0.91 10.87
N LEU A 95 -0.46 -1.45 10.49
CA LEU A 95 0.38 -2.29 11.37
C LEU A 95 0.94 -1.50 12.56
N LEU A 96 1.38 -0.27 12.34
CA LEU A 96 1.81 0.65 13.40
C LEU A 96 0.65 0.91 14.37
N ALA A 97 -0.54 1.21 13.85
CA ALA A 97 -1.72 1.45 14.67
C ALA A 97 -2.11 0.22 15.51
N ILE A 98 -2.03 -1.00 14.94
CA ILE A 98 -2.23 -2.25 15.69
C ILE A 98 -1.20 -2.41 16.81
N SER A 99 0.06 -2.09 16.52
CA SER A 99 1.15 -2.19 17.49
C SER A 99 0.98 -1.20 18.65
N VAL A 100 0.62 0.05 18.34
CA VAL A 100 0.31 1.09 19.33
C VAL A 100 -0.94 0.73 20.15
N ASP A 101 -1.99 0.22 19.51
CA ASP A 101 -3.22 -0.22 20.17
C ASP A 101 -2.93 -1.32 21.21
N ARG A 102 -2.12 -2.33 20.84
CA ARG A 102 -1.67 -3.38 21.75
C ARG A 102 -0.81 -2.84 22.89
N TYR A 103 0.12 -1.93 22.58
CA TYR A 103 0.98 -1.31 23.58
C TYR A 103 0.16 -0.53 24.63
N LEU A 104 -0.79 0.30 24.19
CA LEU A 104 -1.66 1.08 25.07
C LEU A 104 -2.56 0.19 25.95
N ARG A 105 -3.04 -0.92 25.40
CA ARG A 105 -3.85 -1.90 26.14
C ARG A 105 -3.09 -2.54 27.30
N VAL A 106 -1.80 -2.80 27.13
CA VAL A 106 -0.93 -3.40 28.17
C VAL A 106 -0.58 -2.37 29.24
N ILE A 107 -0.21 -1.14 28.84
CA ILE A 107 0.35 -0.16 29.78
C ILE A 107 -0.72 0.63 30.56
N ILE A 108 -1.94 0.80 30.01
CA ILE A 108 -3.01 1.58 30.67
C ILE A 108 -4.39 0.91 30.55
N PRO A 109 -4.60 -0.31 31.09
CA PRO A 109 -5.82 -1.08 30.89
C PRO A 109 -7.11 -0.36 31.34
N LEU A 110 -7.05 0.40 32.44
CA LEU A 110 -8.21 1.12 33.00
C LEU A 110 -8.62 2.35 32.18
N ARG A 111 -7.66 3.08 31.59
CA ARG A 111 -7.98 4.23 30.72
C ARG A 111 -8.28 3.80 29.29
N TYR A 112 -7.72 2.68 28.83
CA TYR A 112 -7.93 2.16 27.48
C TYR A 112 -9.41 1.91 27.20
N LYS A 113 -10.13 1.21 28.10
CA LYS A 113 -11.58 0.97 27.98
C LYS A 113 -12.44 2.24 27.93
N LYS A 114 -11.97 3.35 28.50
CA LYS A 114 -12.71 4.62 28.56
C LYS A 114 -12.37 5.55 27.38
N THR A 115 -11.15 5.44 26.84
CA THR A 115 -10.61 6.38 25.84
C THR A 115 -10.72 5.86 24.41
N VAL A 116 -10.58 4.55 24.19
CA VAL A 116 -10.58 3.95 22.84
C VAL A 116 -11.99 3.47 22.51
N THR A 117 -12.65 4.17 21.58
CA THR A 117 -14.00 3.85 21.11
C THR A 117 -13.96 3.47 19.63
N GLU A 118 -14.92 2.65 19.20
CA GLU A 118 -15.07 2.17 17.80
C GLU A 118 -15.00 3.33 16.78
N ARG A 119 -15.66 4.45 17.08
CA ARG A 119 -15.64 5.66 16.23
C ARG A 119 -14.24 6.27 16.09
N ARG A 120 -13.45 6.28 17.16
CA ARG A 120 -12.07 6.83 17.14
C ARG A 120 -11.14 5.90 16.35
N SER A 121 -11.34 4.59 16.40
CA SER A 121 -10.58 3.63 15.59
C SER A 121 -10.86 3.80 14.09
N TRP A 122 -12.12 3.95 13.70
CA TRP A 122 -12.46 4.26 12.30
C TRP A 122 -11.91 5.60 11.84
N LEU A 123 -11.92 6.62 12.71
CA LEU A 123 -11.28 7.90 12.41
C LEU A 123 -9.75 7.74 12.22
N ALA A 124 -9.09 6.95 13.07
CA ALA A 124 -7.66 6.67 12.96
C ALA A 124 -7.33 5.92 11.67
N VAL A 125 -8.14 4.94 11.25
CA VAL A 125 -8.04 4.30 9.93
C VAL A 125 -8.15 5.36 8.82
N GLY A 126 -9.18 6.21 8.87
CA GLY A 126 -9.34 7.30 7.90
C GLY A 126 -8.11 8.23 7.83
N ILE A 127 -7.52 8.57 8.97
CA ILE A 127 -6.27 9.35 9.04
C ILE A 127 -5.10 8.58 8.41
N CYS A 128 -4.96 7.28 8.67
CA CYS A 128 -3.91 6.46 8.07
C CYS A 128 -4.01 6.44 6.54
N TRP A 129 -5.23 6.24 6.01
CA TRP A 129 -5.47 6.29 4.56
C TRP A 129 -5.20 7.68 3.98
N PHE A 130 -5.61 8.73 4.66
CA PHE A 130 -5.37 10.11 4.24
C PHE A 130 -3.87 10.45 4.20
N LEU A 131 -3.11 10.05 5.23
CA LEU A 131 -1.66 10.21 5.26
C LEU A 131 -0.98 9.40 4.15
N ALA A 132 -1.44 8.17 3.88
CA ALA A 132 -0.94 7.36 2.78
C ALA A 132 -1.12 8.07 1.43
N ILE A 133 -2.30 8.65 1.16
CA ILE A 133 -2.59 9.43 -0.06
C ILE A 133 -1.67 10.65 -0.17
N ILE A 134 -1.52 11.42 0.92
CA ILE A 134 -0.66 12.61 0.92
C ILE A 134 0.77 12.21 0.58
N LEU A 135 1.31 11.17 1.21
CA LEU A 135 2.69 10.75 1.02
C LEU A 135 2.92 10.13 -0.37
N SER A 136 1.92 9.49 -0.97
CA SER A 136 2.01 8.89 -2.31
C SER A 136 1.73 9.87 -3.47
N SER A 137 1.12 11.03 -3.18
CA SER A 137 0.75 12.04 -4.19
C SER A 137 1.88 12.85 -4.85
N PRO A 138 3.07 13.10 -4.25
CA PRO A 138 4.08 13.98 -4.83
C PRO A 138 4.54 13.61 -6.25
N PRO A 139 4.71 12.32 -6.62
CA PRO A 139 5.01 11.95 -8.00
C PRO A 139 3.90 12.30 -9.00
N MET A 140 2.63 12.35 -8.59
CA MET A 140 1.54 12.82 -9.45
C MET A 140 1.52 14.34 -9.62
N ILE A 141 1.97 15.09 -8.61
CA ILE A 141 1.93 16.57 -8.58
C ILE A 141 3.11 17.18 -9.37
N GLY A 142 4.16 16.40 -9.66
CA GLY A 142 5.29 16.86 -10.47
C GLY A 142 6.65 16.36 -10.00
N TRP A 143 6.74 15.66 -8.86
CA TRP A 143 7.97 15.03 -8.40
C TRP A 143 8.23 13.69 -9.10
N ASN A 144 8.10 13.68 -10.42
CA ASN A 144 8.32 12.55 -11.31
C ASN A 144 9.40 12.90 -12.33
N ARG A 145 9.83 11.92 -13.12
CA ARG A 145 10.91 12.13 -14.11
C ARG A 145 10.42 12.63 -15.47
N HIS A 146 9.33 13.41 -15.50
CA HIS A 146 8.69 13.87 -16.74
C HIS A 146 9.61 14.72 -17.63
N GLU A 147 10.46 15.58 -17.07
CA GLU A 147 11.38 16.42 -17.87
C GLU A 147 12.47 15.62 -18.60
N ASN A 148 12.81 14.42 -18.14
CA ASN A 148 13.76 13.54 -18.83
C ASN A 148 13.09 12.70 -19.94
N PHE A 149 11.78 12.88 -20.11
CA PHE A 149 10.92 12.07 -20.97
C PHE A 149 10.48 12.90 -22.17
N ASP A 150 11.43 13.24 -23.04
CA ASP A 150 11.14 13.88 -24.32
C ASP A 150 10.04 13.12 -25.07
N LEU A 151 9.08 13.85 -25.65
CA LEU A 151 7.88 13.39 -26.38
C LEU A 151 8.14 12.45 -27.59
N ARG A 152 9.33 11.88 -27.72
CA ARG A 152 9.78 11.11 -28.87
C ARG A 152 9.36 9.64 -28.86
N ASN A 153 8.88 9.12 -27.73
CA ASN A 153 8.29 7.78 -27.63
C ASN A 153 6.86 7.86 -27.07
N SER A 154 5.87 7.71 -27.94
CA SER A 154 4.44 7.63 -27.57
C SER A 154 4.10 6.42 -26.70
N SER A 155 5.08 5.56 -26.43
CA SER A 155 4.96 4.43 -25.54
C SER A 155 6.29 4.08 -24.88
N ILE A 156 6.19 3.72 -23.60
CA ILE A 156 7.31 3.23 -22.81
C ILE A 156 7.00 1.93 -22.09
N LYS A 157 8.06 1.17 -21.86
CA LYS A 157 8.06 0.10 -20.87
C LYS A 157 8.07 0.76 -19.50
N CYS A 158 6.93 0.72 -18.83
CA CYS A 158 6.83 1.29 -17.49
C CYS A 158 7.66 0.46 -16.52
N ARG A 159 8.67 1.09 -15.94
CA ARG A 159 9.35 0.60 -14.75
C ARG A 159 9.19 1.61 -13.65
N PHE A 160 8.95 1.11 -12.45
CA PHE A 160 8.87 1.91 -11.24
C PHE A 160 10.07 2.85 -11.09
N THR A 161 11.28 2.32 -11.32
CA THR A 161 12.53 3.09 -11.26
C THR A 161 12.62 4.17 -12.31
N ASP A 162 11.88 4.08 -13.42
CA ASP A 162 11.93 5.03 -14.54
C ASP A 162 11.05 6.26 -14.29
N VAL A 163 9.96 6.10 -13.54
CA VAL A 163 8.99 7.17 -13.24
C VAL A 163 9.14 7.78 -11.85
N ILE A 164 9.57 6.98 -10.86
CA ILE A 164 9.77 7.45 -9.48
C ILE A 164 11.26 7.79 -9.25
N PRO A 165 11.60 9.02 -8.82
CA PRO A 165 12.99 9.38 -8.54
C PRO A 165 13.49 8.73 -7.25
N MET A 166 14.78 8.37 -7.22
CA MET A 166 15.41 7.78 -6.02
C MET A 166 15.38 8.73 -4.82
N SER A 167 15.39 10.06 -5.03
CA SER A 167 15.24 11.05 -3.96
C SER A 167 13.89 10.92 -3.24
N TYR A 168 12.82 10.62 -3.97
CA TYR A 168 11.51 10.34 -3.39
C TYR A 168 11.53 9.04 -2.57
N MET A 169 12.16 7.98 -3.07
CA MET A 169 12.33 6.72 -2.32
C MET A 169 13.09 6.93 -1.00
N VAL A 170 14.14 7.76 -1.00
CA VAL A 170 14.92 8.06 0.21
C VAL A 170 14.09 8.86 1.21
N TYR A 171 13.35 9.87 0.75
CA TYR A 171 12.42 10.62 1.59
C TYR A 171 11.36 9.68 2.20
N PHE A 172 10.73 8.86 1.37
CA PHE A 172 9.76 7.86 1.80
C PHE A 172 10.31 6.94 2.90
N ASN A 173 11.51 6.39 2.69
CA ASN A 173 12.18 5.55 3.69
C ASN A 173 12.53 6.33 4.96
N PHE A 174 12.95 7.59 4.88
CA PHE A 174 13.25 8.40 6.06
C PHE A 174 12.00 8.69 6.90
N PHE A 175 10.87 9.01 6.27
CA PHE A 175 9.59 9.18 6.97
C PHE A 175 9.11 7.87 7.60
N LEU A 176 9.35 6.74 6.93
CA LEU A 176 9.06 5.42 7.47
C LEU A 176 9.95 5.10 8.69
N CYS A 177 11.27 5.27 8.54
CA CYS A 177 12.26 4.98 9.57
C CYS A 177 12.15 5.94 10.77
N THR A 178 11.71 7.19 10.59
CA THR A 178 11.51 8.09 11.74
C THR A 178 10.29 7.70 12.57
N SER A 179 9.30 7.01 11.98
CA SER A 179 8.14 6.48 12.71
C SER A 179 8.43 5.18 13.49
N HIS A 180 9.44 4.43 13.08
CA HIS A 180 10.06 3.35 13.84
C HIS A 180 11.34 3.90 14.47
N HIS A 181 11.29 4.52 15.66
CA HIS A 181 12.51 4.73 16.45
C HIS A 181 13.33 3.44 16.44
N CYS A 182 14.47 3.45 15.74
CA CYS A 182 15.44 2.36 15.74
C CYS A 182 15.94 2.12 17.16
#